data_AF-A0A7C3M6C5-F1
#
_entry.id   AF-A0A7C3M6C5-F1
#
_cell.length_a   1.000
_cell.length_b   1.000
_cell.length_c   1.000
_cell.angle_alpha   90.00
_cell.angle_beta   90.00
_cell.angle_gamma   90.00
#
_symmetry.space_group_name_H-M   'P 1'
#
loop_
_entity.id
_entity.type
_entity.pdbx_description
1 polymer ?
#
loop_
_entity_poly.entity_id
_entity_poly.type
_entity_poly.pdbx_seq_one_letter_code
_entity_poly.pdbx_strand_id
1 'polypeptide(L)'
;MFKDKRILILILVLSLVFPVFSIVRRFSLERENSGVEIIIDSDDFQSLAYQEGITFYELLKQLRSAGATTLSVPYLNWQDLETRNYVGIFSYRELGRLILSGNTDPLVSALYRQGNPSETYIIVRPGFDISKGIEILKDLIGYGRVSLFQYNSNIAFVVKTTPSNLRSLPAGYIDSALVETARSLGYRIVFRPFNTSYIKPDIISKLLNTFSPYRDLTTVLLFQGTEVLGYPKYLKDTARLMRENNLNVGMVEFGSQKGMDVLAKELRGNIIRLHSITPGELYKLKPGEIIERVARAVRERNVRLVYLRPIPNVYEEDSLIEENIKLVSSIRGELEKEGFKVGKANPLSDWRGFRPSIISLGLGISIAIILVGLDILPPNLVLTLSILALVAGGVVTAFPFSLLKKLLALGMASIFPIVPVWLIVFSGKEEHILYKVFKVTILSLAGGIIIGGGLSSTSFMLQVDQFMGVKVAHIVPFLLLLMVIYFAYREHLVNILTYPLNVLSFVIIIFFAGGGIFYILRTGNISSEAVWGFEMKMRSALEQLMFVRPRTQEFLIGYPATFLAVEFLKKRKEIGIIFGVISLITPISIINSFCHIHTPILLTLFRTLNGFILGSIVGYVLLVIIRKVLRFFTS
;
A
#
# COMPACT_ATOMS: atom_id res chain seq x y z
N MET A 1 -32.87 -32.03 10.21
CA MET A 1 -33.46 -31.02 9.32
C MET A 1 -32.56 -30.62 8.14
N PHE A 2 -31.26 -30.97 8.09
CA PHE A 2 -30.41 -30.72 6.92
C PHE A 2 -29.66 -31.98 6.44
N LYS A 3 -30.38 -33.06 6.09
CA LYS A 3 -29.73 -34.24 5.45
C LYS A 3 -29.31 -33.95 4.01
N ASP A 4 -29.94 -32.97 3.35
CA ASP A 4 -29.58 -32.56 2.00
C ASP A 4 -28.72 -31.28 2.01
N LYS A 5 -27.40 -31.45 1.89
CA LYS A 5 -26.43 -30.34 1.78
C LYS A 5 -26.62 -29.53 0.49
N ARG A 6 -27.40 -30.00 -0.50
CA ARG A 6 -27.65 -29.29 -1.77
C ARG A 6 -28.40 -27.97 -1.59
N ILE A 7 -29.36 -27.92 -0.66
CA ILE A 7 -30.13 -26.70 -0.38
C ILE A 7 -29.19 -25.60 0.16
N LEU A 8 -28.26 -25.96 1.05
CA LEU A 8 -27.28 -25.00 1.59
C LEU A 8 -26.32 -24.48 0.52
N ILE A 9 -25.91 -25.34 -0.42
CA ILE A 9 -25.11 -24.92 -1.58
C ILE A 9 -25.91 -23.99 -2.49
N LEU A 10 -27.20 -24.25 -2.71
CA LEU A 10 -28.07 -23.35 -3.46
C LEU A 10 -28.19 -21.98 -2.78
N ILE A 11 -28.39 -21.94 -1.46
CA ILE A 11 -28.43 -20.70 -0.69
C ILE A 11 -27.07 -19.98 -0.77
N LEU A 12 -25.95 -20.70 -0.73
CA LEU A 12 -24.62 -20.12 -0.93
C LEU A 12 -24.50 -19.47 -2.31
N VAL A 13 -24.95 -20.12 -3.37
CA VAL A 13 -24.96 -19.55 -4.73
C VAL A 13 -25.82 -18.29 -4.79
N LEU A 14 -27.03 -18.32 -4.20
CA LEU A 14 -27.91 -17.14 -4.13
C LEU A 14 -27.27 -16.00 -3.32
N SER A 15 -26.49 -16.31 -2.28
CA SER A 15 -25.77 -15.31 -1.49
C SER A 15 -24.72 -14.53 -2.28
N LEU A 16 -24.29 -15.04 -3.44
CA LEU A 16 -23.28 -14.39 -4.31
C LEU A 16 -23.85 -13.23 -5.12
N VAL A 17 -25.17 -13.10 -5.25
CA VAL A 17 -25.80 -12.06 -6.09
C VAL A 17 -25.35 -10.65 -5.65
N PHE A 18 -25.43 -10.33 -4.36
CA PHE A 18 -25.04 -9.00 -3.88
C PHE A 18 -23.52 -8.73 -3.92
N PRO A 19 -22.64 -9.68 -3.51
CA PRO A 19 -21.20 -9.52 -3.67
C PRO A 19 -20.75 -9.38 -5.13
N VAL A 20 -21.35 -10.13 -6.06
CA VAL A 20 -21.05 -10.02 -7.49
C VAL A 20 -21.43 -8.65 -8.03
N PHE A 21 -22.62 -8.13 -7.67
CA PHE A 21 -23.00 -6.76 -8.05
C PHE A 21 -21.98 -5.73 -7.55
N SER A 22 -21.53 -5.87 -6.30
CA SER A 22 -20.48 -5.03 -5.72
C SER A 22 -19.19 -5.14 -6.55
N ILE A 23 -18.72 -6.35 -6.85
CA ILE A 23 -17.52 -6.59 -7.67
C ILE A 23 -17.63 -5.99 -9.08
N VAL A 24 -18.79 -6.08 -9.74
CA VAL A 24 -19.00 -5.49 -11.06
C VAL A 24 -18.90 -3.97 -10.99
N ARG A 25 -19.49 -3.33 -9.98
CA ARG A 25 -19.36 -1.89 -9.78
C ARG A 25 -17.93 -1.50 -9.49
N ARG A 26 -17.22 -2.28 -8.67
CA ARG A 26 -15.79 -2.10 -8.39
C ARG A 26 -14.96 -2.15 -9.66
N PHE A 27 -15.21 -3.12 -10.52
CA PHE A 27 -14.50 -3.27 -11.79
C PHE A 27 -14.67 -2.04 -12.70
N SER A 28 -15.87 -1.45 -12.76
CA SER A 28 -16.11 -0.19 -13.48
C SER A 28 -15.20 0.93 -12.98
N LEU A 29 -15.15 1.13 -11.66
CA LEU A 29 -14.33 2.19 -11.05
C LEU A 29 -12.83 1.98 -11.28
N GLU A 30 -12.36 0.73 -11.20
CA GLU A 30 -10.96 0.39 -11.46
C GLU A 30 -10.58 0.66 -12.92
N ARG A 31 -11.49 0.39 -13.88
CA ARG A 31 -11.27 0.63 -15.31
C ARG A 31 -11.32 2.10 -15.68
N GLU A 32 -12.22 2.88 -15.06
CA GLU A 32 -12.31 4.32 -15.24
C GLU A 32 -11.05 5.03 -14.72
N ASN A 33 -10.41 4.49 -13.67
CA ASN A 33 -9.21 5.04 -13.07
C ASN A 33 -7.91 4.54 -13.74
N SER A 34 -7.60 5.04 -14.94
CA SER A 34 -6.42 4.65 -15.74
C SER A 34 -5.34 5.72 -15.90
N GLY A 35 -5.57 6.95 -15.41
CA GLY A 35 -4.63 8.06 -15.54
C GLY A 35 -3.48 7.97 -14.54
N VAL A 36 -2.23 8.02 -15.02
CA VAL A 36 -1.02 7.92 -14.18
C VAL A 36 -0.14 9.14 -14.39
N GLU A 37 0.23 9.81 -13.31
CA GLU A 37 1.19 10.91 -13.34
C GLU A 37 2.59 10.45 -12.94
N ILE A 38 3.57 10.86 -13.73
CA ILE A 38 4.99 10.72 -13.40
C ILE A 38 5.46 12.06 -12.86
N ILE A 39 5.72 12.09 -11.55
CA ILE A 39 6.17 13.24 -10.78
C ILE A 39 7.70 13.20 -10.68
N ILE A 40 8.33 14.33 -10.97
CA ILE A 40 9.77 14.54 -10.83
C ILE A 40 10.03 15.42 -9.60
N ASP A 41 10.95 15.01 -8.72
CA ASP A 41 11.43 15.83 -7.60
C ASP A 41 12.26 17.01 -8.13
N SER A 42 11.79 18.25 -7.96
CA SER A 42 12.49 19.41 -8.51
C SER A 42 13.86 19.64 -7.87
N ASP A 43 14.00 19.48 -6.55
CA ASP A 43 15.25 19.77 -5.85
C ASP A 43 16.33 18.75 -6.23
N ASP A 44 15.97 17.46 -6.30
CA ASP A 44 16.92 16.41 -6.68
C ASP A 44 17.35 16.53 -8.16
N PHE A 45 16.40 16.76 -9.07
CA PHE A 45 16.74 16.89 -10.49
C PHE A 45 17.42 18.22 -10.81
N GLN A 46 17.16 19.29 -10.06
CA GLN A 46 17.93 20.52 -10.15
C GLN A 46 19.38 20.29 -9.70
N SER A 47 19.59 19.51 -8.64
CA SER A 47 20.93 19.13 -8.19
C SER A 47 21.67 18.31 -9.25
N LEU A 48 20.97 17.37 -9.91
CA LEU A 48 21.52 16.62 -11.06
C LEU A 48 21.91 17.55 -12.21
N ALA A 49 21.05 18.49 -12.60
CA ALA A 49 21.34 19.45 -13.67
C ALA A 49 22.62 20.26 -13.37
N TYR A 50 22.79 20.70 -12.12
CA TYR A 50 23.99 21.40 -11.69
C TYR A 50 25.26 20.53 -11.69
N GLN A 51 25.15 19.26 -11.31
CA GLN A 51 26.27 18.32 -11.33
C GLN A 51 26.77 18.06 -12.76
N GLU A 52 25.85 17.95 -13.70
CA GLU A 52 26.14 17.61 -15.10
C GLU A 52 26.32 18.85 -16.00
N GLY A 53 26.21 20.06 -15.44
CA GLY A 53 26.52 21.31 -16.14
C GLY A 53 25.48 21.76 -17.17
N ILE A 54 24.24 21.25 -17.12
CA ILE A 54 23.13 21.71 -17.98
C ILE A 54 22.17 22.62 -17.23
N THR A 55 21.38 23.42 -17.96
CA THR A 55 20.36 24.23 -17.30
C THR A 55 19.20 23.35 -16.82
N PHE A 56 18.63 23.69 -15.67
CA PHE A 56 17.48 22.96 -15.16
C PHE A 56 16.26 23.04 -16.10
N TYR A 57 16.11 24.16 -16.81
CA TYR A 57 15.05 24.32 -17.83
C TYR A 57 15.20 23.31 -18.98
N GLU A 58 16.41 23.12 -19.50
CA GLU A 58 16.68 22.13 -20.55
C GLU A 58 16.41 20.70 -20.08
N LEU A 59 16.84 20.36 -18.86
CA LEU A 59 16.56 19.06 -18.27
C LEU A 59 15.05 18.81 -18.15
N LEU A 60 14.29 19.78 -17.64
CA LEU A 60 12.84 19.68 -17.54
C LEU A 60 12.18 19.52 -18.92
N LYS A 61 12.66 20.22 -19.94
CA LYS A 61 12.14 20.05 -21.31
C LYS A 61 12.36 18.62 -21.82
N GLN A 62 13.54 18.05 -21.61
CA GLN A 62 13.85 16.68 -22.03
C GLN A 62 13.03 15.63 -21.25
N LEU A 63 12.92 15.79 -19.92
CA LEU A 63 12.09 14.92 -19.07
C LEU A 63 10.60 14.99 -19.45
N ARG A 64 10.11 16.17 -19.85
CA ARG A 64 8.72 16.36 -20.30
C ARG A 64 8.45 15.53 -21.55
N SER A 65 9.36 15.60 -22.53
CA SER A 65 9.30 14.81 -23.76
C SER A 65 9.39 13.31 -23.49
N ALA A 66 10.20 12.90 -22.50
CA ALA A 66 10.34 11.51 -22.09
C ALA A 66 9.07 10.92 -21.47
N GLY A 67 8.26 11.73 -20.77
CA GLY A 67 7.00 11.27 -20.19
C GLY A 67 6.68 11.81 -18.80
N ALA A 68 7.55 12.63 -18.20
CA ALA A 68 7.24 13.30 -16.95
C ALA A 68 6.03 14.22 -17.13
N THR A 69 5.03 14.11 -16.27
CA THR A 69 3.77 14.89 -16.38
C THR A 69 3.67 16.00 -15.37
N THR A 70 4.36 15.82 -14.24
CA THR A 70 4.11 16.60 -13.04
C THR A 70 5.43 16.96 -12.35
N LEU A 71 5.52 18.18 -11.85
CA LEU A 71 6.69 18.66 -11.12
C LEU A 71 6.37 18.84 -9.64
N SER A 72 7.23 18.32 -8.77
CA SER A 72 7.16 18.63 -7.34
C SER A 72 7.59 20.07 -7.11
N VAL A 73 6.78 20.87 -6.42
CA VAL A 73 7.13 22.22 -6.03
C VAL A 73 7.18 22.30 -4.50
N PRO A 74 8.37 22.51 -3.90
CA PRO A 74 8.50 22.60 -2.45
C PRO A 74 7.84 23.86 -1.91
N TYR A 75 7.34 23.77 -0.69
CA TYR A 75 6.98 24.94 0.09
C TYR A 75 8.23 25.43 0.83
N LEU A 76 8.68 26.66 0.56
CA LEU A 76 9.98 27.13 1.01
C LEU A 76 10.00 27.37 2.53
N ASN A 77 11.05 26.88 3.17
CA ASN A 77 11.43 27.21 4.54
C ASN A 77 12.47 28.35 4.55
N TRP A 78 12.88 28.82 5.73
CA TRP A 78 13.87 29.90 5.84
C TRP A 78 15.27 29.49 5.39
N GLN A 79 15.64 28.21 5.51
CA GLN A 79 16.89 27.67 4.96
C GLN A 79 16.91 27.74 3.43
N ASP A 80 15.78 27.49 2.77
CA ASP A 80 15.68 27.55 1.32
C ASP A 80 15.87 28.99 0.83
N LEU A 81 15.29 29.96 1.54
CA LEU A 81 15.52 31.39 1.26
C LEU A 81 16.99 31.79 1.46
N GLU A 82 17.64 31.25 2.49
CA GLU A 82 19.07 31.49 2.76
C GLU A 82 19.95 30.87 1.68
N THR A 83 19.70 29.61 1.32
CA THR A 83 20.45 28.87 0.29
C THR A 83 20.32 29.54 -1.09
N ARG A 84 19.15 30.12 -1.38
CA ARG A 84 18.88 30.89 -2.60
C ARG A 84 19.34 32.35 -2.53
N ASN A 85 20.01 32.75 -1.45
CA ASN A 85 20.56 34.07 -1.23
C ASN A 85 19.51 35.20 -1.28
N TYR A 86 18.29 34.93 -0.80
CA TYR A 86 17.26 35.96 -0.57
C TYR A 86 17.40 36.61 0.80
N VAL A 87 17.91 35.87 1.77
CA VAL A 87 18.17 36.31 3.14
C VAL A 87 19.50 35.74 3.63
N GLY A 88 20.14 36.42 4.58
CA GLY A 88 21.21 35.84 5.39
C GLY A 88 20.71 35.65 6.83
N ILE A 89 20.92 34.46 7.40
CA ILE A 89 20.52 34.14 8.77
C ILE A 89 21.76 34.03 9.64
N PHE A 90 21.90 34.95 10.58
CA PHE A 90 23.07 35.04 11.44
C PHE A 90 22.69 34.82 12.90
N SER A 91 23.45 34.00 13.60
CA SER A 91 23.54 34.03 15.06
C SER A 91 24.35 35.24 15.51
N TYR A 92 24.16 35.65 16.76
CA TYR A 92 25.01 36.65 17.40
C TYR A 92 26.51 36.31 17.30
N ARG A 93 26.86 35.02 17.43
CA ARG A 93 28.24 34.53 17.31
C ARG A 93 28.81 34.73 15.90
N GLU A 94 28.01 34.49 14.87
CA GLU A 94 28.42 34.70 13.47
C GLU A 94 28.63 36.18 13.18
N LEU A 95 27.76 37.07 13.69
CA LEU A 95 28.00 38.51 13.62
C LEU A 95 29.31 38.90 14.31
N GLY A 96 29.57 38.37 15.51
CA GLY A 96 30.83 38.61 16.22
C GLY A 96 32.06 38.13 15.45
N ARG A 97 31.99 36.97 14.77
CA ARG A 97 33.06 36.49 13.90
C ARG A 97 33.34 37.44 12.73
N LEU A 98 32.29 38.02 12.12
CA LEU A 98 32.45 39.00 11.06
C LEU A 98 33.17 40.27 11.58
N ILE A 99 32.79 40.77 12.75
CA ILE A 99 33.45 41.92 13.37
C ILE A 99 34.93 41.61 13.67
N LEU A 100 35.19 40.44 14.28
CA LEU A 100 36.56 40.01 14.60
C LEU A 100 37.42 39.77 13.35
N SER A 101 36.82 39.42 12.20
CA SER A 101 37.53 39.30 10.93
C SER A 101 37.71 40.65 10.19
N GLY A 102 37.40 41.77 10.85
CA GLY A 102 37.60 43.11 10.31
C GLY A 102 36.45 43.64 9.45
N ASN A 103 35.26 43.04 9.50
CA ASN A 103 34.07 43.57 8.81
C ASN A 103 33.63 44.90 9.46
N THR A 104 33.58 45.96 8.66
CA THR A 104 33.19 47.32 9.11
C THR A 104 31.79 47.72 8.66
N ASP A 105 30.94 46.78 8.24
CA ASP A 105 29.57 47.08 7.84
C ASP A 105 28.81 47.75 9.01
N PRO A 106 28.19 48.92 8.80
CA PRO A 106 27.55 49.67 9.88
C PRO A 106 26.35 48.94 10.49
N LEU A 107 25.58 48.18 9.70
CA LEU A 107 24.44 47.41 10.19
C LEU A 107 24.92 46.23 11.04
N VAL A 108 25.89 45.45 10.55
CA VAL A 108 26.48 44.33 11.30
C VAL A 108 27.08 44.81 12.62
N SER A 109 27.79 45.94 12.61
CA SER A 109 28.37 46.56 13.80
C SER A 109 27.32 47.06 14.80
N ALA A 110 26.19 47.59 14.31
CA ALA A 110 25.08 48.01 15.16
C ALA A 110 24.36 46.80 15.78
N LEU A 111 24.10 45.75 14.99
CA LEU A 111 23.50 44.49 15.45
C LEU A 111 24.37 43.80 16.51
N TYR A 112 25.70 43.78 16.35
CA TYR A 112 26.59 43.18 17.34
C TYR A 112 26.63 43.96 18.67
N ARG A 113 26.59 45.30 18.61
CA ARG A 113 26.63 46.16 19.82
C ARG A 113 25.33 46.15 20.62
N GLN A 114 24.19 46.08 19.95
CA GLN A 114 22.86 46.20 20.58
C GLN A 114 22.11 44.87 20.70
N GLY A 115 22.57 43.84 19.99
CA GLY A 115 21.94 42.53 19.93
C GLY A 115 22.26 41.63 21.12
N ASN A 116 21.49 40.56 21.26
CA ASN A 116 21.66 39.55 22.32
C ASN A 116 22.23 38.22 21.79
N PRO A 117 23.05 37.49 22.57
CA PRO A 117 23.49 36.13 22.26
C PRO A 117 22.38 35.11 21.97
N SER A 118 21.17 35.33 22.48
CA SER A 118 20.00 34.43 22.31
C SER A 118 19.13 34.77 21.10
N GLU A 119 19.57 35.72 20.26
CA GLU A 119 18.82 36.21 19.11
C GLU A 119 19.44 35.75 17.78
N THR A 120 18.58 35.60 16.80
CA THR A 120 18.92 35.34 15.40
C THR A 120 18.54 36.54 14.57
N TYR A 121 19.38 36.89 13.61
CA TYR A 121 19.25 38.09 12.77
C TYR A 121 19.02 37.67 11.33
N ILE A 122 17.98 38.21 10.73
CA ILE A 122 17.68 38.03 9.30
C ILE A 122 18.05 39.33 8.59
N ILE A 123 18.99 39.25 7.67
CA ILE A 123 19.35 40.34 6.77
C ILE A 123 18.76 40.02 5.40
N VAL A 124 18.00 40.93 4.82
CA VAL A 124 17.27 40.70 3.57
C VAL A 124 18.08 41.23 2.40
N ARG A 125 18.14 40.48 1.30
CA ARG A 125 18.76 40.96 0.06
C ARG A 125 18.02 42.22 -0.44
N PRO A 126 18.73 43.27 -0.88
CA PRO A 126 18.10 44.43 -1.50
C PRO A 126 17.12 44.04 -2.62
N GLY A 127 15.93 44.64 -2.61
CA GLY A 127 14.87 44.40 -3.60
C GLY A 127 14.02 43.15 -3.38
N PHE A 128 14.27 42.34 -2.35
CA PHE A 128 13.40 41.20 -2.01
C PHE A 128 12.35 41.60 -0.95
N ASP A 129 11.07 41.39 -1.26
CA ASP A 129 9.99 41.65 -0.31
C ASP A 129 9.77 40.47 0.65
N ILE A 130 10.31 40.60 1.86
CA ILE A 130 10.20 39.61 2.93
C ILE A 130 8.91 39.75 3.77
N SER A 131 8.07 40.75 3.52
CA SER A 131 6.95 41.13 4.40
C SER A 131 6.00 39.97 4.69
N LYS A 132 5.61 39.21 3.65
CA LYS A 132 4.78 38.00 3.78
C LYS A 132 5.43 36.95 4.69
N GLY A 133 6.73 36.70 4.52
CA GLY A 133 7.44 35.74 5.35
C GLY A 133 7.55 36.15 6.80
N ILE A 134 7.79 37.44 7.06
CA ILE A 134 7.81 37.99 8.42
C ILE A 134 6.42 37.91 9.08
N GLU A 135 5.34 38.15 8.34
CA GLU A 135 3.97 37.98 8.86
C GLU A 135 3.70 36.54 9.28
N ILE A 136 4.02 35.57 8.42
CA ILE A 136 3.86 34.13 8.72
C ILE A 136 4.74 33.72 9.90
N LEU A 137 5.97 34.22 9.96
CA LEU A 137 6.85 33.99 11.10
C LEU A 137 6.24 34.54 12.39
N LYS A 138 5.71 35.76 12.38
CA LYS A 138 5.00 36.35 13.53
C LYS A 138 3.79 35.52 13.96
N ASP A 139 3.04 34.95 13.03
CA ASP A 139 1.90 34.08 13.37
C ASP A 139 2.32 32.74 14.00
N LEU A 140 3.44 32.16 13.52
CA LEU A 140 3.99 30.91 14.04
C LEU A 140 4.59 31.10 15.43
N ILE A 141 5.51 32.06 15.56
CA ILE A 141 6.32 32.21 16.77
C ILE A 141 5.78 33.28 17.72
N GLY A 142 4.89 34.16 17.29
CA GLY A 142 4.31 35.24 18.08
C GLY A 142 4.96 36.59 17.81
N TYR A 143 4.13 37.63 17.77
CA TYR A 143 4.51 39.01 17.40
C TYR A 143 5.62 39.59 18.29
N GLY A 144 5.65 39.28 19.59
CA GLY A 144 6.69 39.75 20.51
C GLY A 144 8.07 39.11 20.35
N ARG A 145 8.21 38.13 19.44
CA ARG A 145 9.48 37.44 19.15
C ARG A 145 10.14 37.87 17.83
N VAL A 146 9.52 38.78 17.08
CA VAL A 146 10.05 39.31 15.83
C VAL A 146 9.99 40.84 15.88
N SER A 147 11.14 41.50 15.86
CA SER A 147 11.24 42.96 15.80
C SER A 147 12.03 43.42 14.59
N LEU A 148 11.70 44.62 14.10
CA LEU A 148 12.47 45.30 13.06
C LEU A 148 13.61 46.07 13.74
N PHE A 149 14.83 45.87 13.28
CA PHE A 149 16.00 46.65 13.62
C PHE A 149 16.37 47.51 12.42
N GLN A 150 16.33 48.83 12.58
CA GLN A 150 16.66 49.77 11.54
C GLN A 150 17.91 50.54 11.94
N TYR A 151 18.89 50.59 11.03
CA TYR A 151 20.10 51.39 11.19
C TYR A 151 20.41 52.08 9.87
N ASN A 152 20.32 53.42 9.87
CA ASN A 152 20.32 54.25 8.66
C ASN A 152 19.21 53.81 7.68
N SER A 153 19.56 53.56 6.41
CA SER A 153 18.66 53.02 5.38
C SER A 153 18.54 51.49 5.39
N ASN A 154 19.32 50.79 6.22
CA ASN A 154 19.37 49.33 6.22
C ASN A 154 18.47 48.75 7.31
N ILE A 155 17.82 47.63 6.97
CA ILE A 155 16.87 46.94 7.84
C ILE A 155 17.32 45.49 8.06
N ALA A 156 17.16 45.03 9.30
CA ALA A 156 17.31 43.64 9.71
C ALA A 156 16.14 43.24 10.60
N PHE A 157 15.82 41.95 10.64
CA PHE A 157 14.82 41.43 11.57
C PHE A 157 15.51 40.66 12.69
N VAL A 158 15.19 41.00 13.94
CA VAL A 158 15.67 40.31 15.13
C VAL A 158 14.61 39.31 15.55
N VAL A 159 15.04 38.05 15.71
CA VAL A 159 14.15 36.91 15.98
C VAL A 159 14.62 36.17 17.22
N LYS A 160 13.73 36.04 18.22
CA LYS A 160 14.00 35.33 19.48
C LYS A 160 13.89 33.82 19.31
N THR A 161 14.85 33.23 18.62
CA THR A 161 14.98 31.78 18.39
C THR A 161 16.41 31.42 17.98
N THR A 162 16.72 30.13 17.86
CA THR A 162 18.01 29.67 17.31
C THR A 162 17.99 29.65 15.79
N PRO A 163 19.15 29.81 15.11
CA PRO A 163 19.20 29.74 13.64
C PRO A 163 18.69 28.41 13.09
N SER A 164 18.99 27.29 13.77
CA SER A 164 18.51 25.96 13.38
C SER A 164 16.99 25.84 13.42
N ASN A 165 16.36 26.36 14.47
CA ASN A 165 14.90 26.36 14.56
C ASN A 165 14.28 27.27 13.50
N LEU A 166 14.81 28.49 13.32
CA LEU A 166 14.32 29.42 12.28
C LEU A 166 14.38 28.80 10.88
N ARG A 167 15.53 28.21 10.51
CA ARG A 167 15.76 27.56 9.21
C ARG A 167 14.71 26.49 8.88
N SER A 168 14.25 25.76 9.89
CA SER A 168 13.22 24.72 9.73
C SER A 168 11.79 25.24 9.59
N LEU A 169 11.51 26.52 9.88
CA LEU A 169 10.15 27.08 9.84
C LEU A 169 9.71 27.43 8.41
N PRO A 170 8.39 27.36 8.11
CA PRO A 170 7.86 27.77 6.83
C PRO A 170 8.07 29.27 6.62
N ALA A 171 8.63 29.62 5.47
CA ALA A 171 8.95 31.00 5.16
C ALA A 171 7.81 31.74 4.46
N GLY A 172 6.75 31.06 4.02
CA GLY A 172 5.61 31.74 3.39
C GLY A 172 5.57 31.73 1.87
N TYR A 173 6.58 31.13 1.24
CA TYR A 173 6.83 31.28 -0.19
C TYR A 173 6.78 29.94 -0.91
N ILE A 174 6.42 30.03 -2.18
CA ILE A 174 6.63 28.99 -3.18
C ILE A 174 7.51 29.60 -4.27
N ASP A 175 8.25 28.76 -4.97
CA ASP A 175 9.04 29.19 -6.10
C ASP A 175 8.13 29.48 -7.30
N SER A 176 7.65 30.72 -7.41
CA SER A 176 6.76 31.14 -8.50
C SER A 176 7.43 31.03 -9.87
N ALA A 177 8.74 31.27 -9.96
CA ALA A 177 9.48 31.11 -11.21
C ALA A 177 9.50 29.64 -11.67
N LEU A 178 9.67 28.70 -10.73
CA LEU A 178 9.55 27.28 -11.02
C LEU A 178 8.13 26.89 -11.44
N VAL A 179 7.10 27.44 -10.81
CA VAL A 179 5.70 27.17 -11.17
C VAL A 179 5.37 27.69 -12.56
N GLU A 180 5.81 28.90 -12.93
CA GLU A 180 5.62 29.42 -14.28
C GLU A 180 6.44 28.63 -15.32
N THR A 181 7.64 28.18 -14.96
CA THR A 181 8.43 27.27 -15.79
C THR A 181 7.65 25.97 -16.04
N ALA A 182 7.11 25.37 -14.98
CA ALA A 182 6.27 24.18 -15.08
C ALA A 182 5.06 24.42 -16.00
N ARG A 183 4.35 25.54 -15.83
CA ARG A 183 3.23 25.94 -16.70
C ARG A 183 3.65 26.05 -18.17
N SER A 184 4.78 26.72 -18.45
CA SER A 184 5.28 26.94 -19.81
C SER A 184 5.63 25.63 -20.55
N LEU A 185 6.13 24.65 -19.80
CA LEU A 185 6.49 23.32 -20.30
C LEU A 185 5.30 22.34 -20.26
N GLY A 186 4.11 22.80 -19.85
CA GLY A 186 2.90 21.99 -19.77
C GLY A 186 2.92 20.92 -18.67
N TYR A 187 3.70 21.13 -17.61
CA TYR A 187 3.68 20.32 -16.40
C TYR A 187 2.48 20.67 -15.51
N ARG A 188 1.95 19.65 -14.83
CA ARG A 188 1.15 19.84 -13.61
C ARG A 188 2.09 20.03 -12.41
N ILE A 189 1.55 20.40 -11.26
CA ILE A 189 2.34 20.56 -10.04
C ILE A 189 1.78 19.75 -8.88
N VAL A 190 2.67 19.26 -8.02
CA VAL A 190 2.33 18.80 -6.67
C VAL A 190 2.98 19.71 -5.66
N PHE A 191 2.18 20.24 -4.74
CA PHE A 191 2.69 21.10 -3.68
C PHE A 191 3.06 20.28 -2.47
N ARG A 192 4.18 20.66 -1.83
CA ARG A 192 4.72 19.92 -0.69
C ARG A 192 4.75 20.75 0.59
N PRO A 193 3.59 21.04 1.21
CA PRO A 193 3.56 21.68 2.50
C PRO A 193 4.12 20.74 3.58
N PHE A 194 4.71 21.31 4.63
CA PHE A 194 5.22 20.56 5.78
C PHE A 194 4.57 21.01 7.08
N ASN A 195 4.59 20.12 8.07
CA ASN A 195 4.02 20.38 9.39
C ASN A 195 5.05 21.04 10.33
N THR A 196 4.56 21.81 11.30
CA THR A 196 5.39 22.31 12.41
C THR A 196 4.62 22.28 13.73
N SER A 197 5.35 22.28 14.85
CA SER A 197 4.73 22.34 16.19
C SER A 197 4.00 23.65 16.48
N TYR A 198 4.21 24.69 15.68
CA TYR A 198 3.60 26.01 15.82
C TYR A 198 2.33 26.19 14.98
N ILE A 199 1.94 25.16 14.22
CA ILE A 199 0.83 25.27 13.27
C ILE A 199 -0.51 25.51 13.99
N LYS A 200 -1.33 26.40 13.43
CA LYS A 200 -2.70 26.73 13.88
C LYS A 200 -3.65 26.79 12.68
N PRO A 201 -4.98 26.66 12.86
CA PRO A 201 -5.95 26.67 11.77
C PRO A 201 -5.82 27.86 10.81
N ASP A 202 -5.59 29.08 11.32
CA ASP A 202 -5.42 30.28 10.49
C ASP A 202 -4.17 30.20 9.61
N ILE A 203 -3.08 29.65 10.15
CA ILE A 203 -1.84 29.44 9.40
C ILE A 203 -2.05 28.38 8.33
N ILE A 204 -2.76 27.28 8.65
CA ILE A 204 -3.10 26.25 7.67
C ILE A 204 -3.90 26.86 6.52
N SER A 205 -4.87 27.73 6.81
CA SER A 205 -5.61 28.46 5.80
C SER A 205 -4.69 29.33 4.94
N LYS A 206 -3.80 30.13 5.53
CA LYS A 206 -2.82 30.96 4.80
C LYS A 206 -1.88 30.12 3.91
N LEU A 207 -1.38 28.99 4.42
CA LEU A 207 -0.56 28.05 3.67
C LEU A 207 -1.33 27.52 2.46
N LEU A 208 -2.55 27.00 2.68
CA LEU A 208 -3.39 26.45 1.61
C LEU A 208 -3.80 27.50 0.56
N ASN A 209 -4.07 28.73 1.01
CA ASN A 209 -4.41 29.84 0.11
C ASN A 209 -3.25 30.30 -0.78
N THR A 210 -2.00 30.01 -0.39
CA THR A 210 -0.83 30.29 -1.24
C THR A 210 -0.88 29.50 -2.55
N PHE A 211 -1.62 28.40 -2.61
CA PHE A 211 -1.77 27.56 -3.80
C PHE A 211 -2.97 27.94 -4.67
N SER A 212 -3.90 28.76 -4.16
CA SER A 212 -5.13 29.14 -4.87
C SER A 212 -4.91 29.66 -6.29
N PRO A 213 -3.87 30.48 -6.59
CA PRO A 213 -3.60 30.95 -7.95
C PRO A 213 -3.18 29.84 -8.94
N TYR A 214 -2.79 28.67 -8.45
CA TYR A 214 -2.21 27.58 -9.24
C TYR A 214 -3.05 26.29 -9.16
N ARG A 215 -4.33 26.43 -8.80
CA ARG A 215 -5.24 25.31 -8.56
C ARG A 215 -5.53 24.48 -9.81
N ASP A 216 -5.54 25.10 -10.97
CA ASP A 216 -5.67 24.48 -12.29
C ASP A 216 -4.52 23.50 -12.60
N LEU A 217 -3.31 23.88 -12.20
CA LEU A 217 -2.09 23.07 -12.34
C LEU A 217 -1.95 22.00 -11.25
N THR A 218 -2.53 22.21 -10.07
CA THR A 218 -2.32 21.34 -8.91
C THR A 218 -3.03 19.99 -9.08
N THR A 219 -2.29 18.89 -8.92
CA THR A 219 -2.89 17.54 -8.87
C THR A 219 -3.25 17.16 -7.43
N VAL A 220 -2.27 17.21 -6.53
CA VAL A 220 -2.40 16.84 -5.11
C VAL A 220 -1.49 17.69 -4.23
N LEU A 221 -1.81 17.74 -2.94
CA LEU A 221 -0.86 18.06 -1.89
C LEU A 221 -0.12 16.79 -1.46
N LEU A 222 1.21 16.86 -1.40
CA LEU A 222 2.09 15.79 -0.94
C LEU A 222 2.89 16.27 0.27
N PHE A 223 2.47 15.91 1.49
CA PHE A 223 3.12 16.42 2.70
C PHE A 223 4.60 16.02 2.76
N GLN A 224 5.46 16.97 3.11
CA GLN A 224 6.88 16.73 3.32
C GLN A 224 7.15 16.29 4.77
N GLY A 225 8.11 15.38 4.94
CA GLY A 225 8.51 14.86 6.24
C GLY A 225 7.67 13.68 6.73
N THR A 226 7.68 13.45 8.04
CA THR A 226 7.09 12.27 8.70
C THR A 226 5.67 12.50 9.22
N GLU A 227 5.12 13.71 9.06
CA GLU A 227 3.83 14.11 9.62
C GLU A 227 3.02 14.88 8.58
N VAL A 228 1.69 14.72 8.60
CA VAL A 228 0.81 15.52 7.76
C VAL A 228 0.57 16.90 8.39
N LEU A 229 0.19 17.88 7.57
CA LEU A 229 -0.14 19.21 8.04
C LEU A 229 -1.26 19.16 9.09
N GLY A 230 -1.07 19.90 10.19
CA GLY A 230 -2.02 19.97 11.29
C GLY A 230 -1.89 18.84 12.31
N TYR A 231 -0.99 17.88 12.13
CA TYR A 231 -0.71 16.90 13.18
C TYR A 231 -0.08 17.56 14.43
N PRO A 232 -0.41 17.14 15.66
CA PRO A 232 -1.46 16.19 16.02
C PRO A 232 -2.84 16.82 16.24
N LYS A 233 -2.93 18.15 16.43
CA LYS A 233 -4.13 18.80 17.00
C LYS A 233 -5.19 19.24 15.98
N TYR A 234 -4.78 19.62 14.78
CA TYR A 234 -5.60 20.35 13.79
C TYR A 234 -5.85 19.56 12.50
N LEU A 235 -5.86 18.22 12.58
CA LEU A 235 -6.10 17.33 11.44
C LEU A 235 -7.51 17.52 10.85
N LYS A 236 -8.52 17.70 11.70
CA LYS A 236 -9.91 17.92 11.25
C LYS A 236 -10.08 19.27 10.56
N ASP A 237 -9.41 20.31 11.05
CA ASP A 237 -9.40 21.63 10.41
C ASP A 237 -8.70 21.57 9.04
N THR A 238 -7.56 20.87 8.97
CA THR A 238 -6.86 20.62 7.70
C THR A 238 -7.77 19.90 6.71
N ALA A 239 -8.44 18.83 7.15
CA ALA A 239 -9.36 18.09 6.30
C ALA A 239 -10.55 18.94 5.82
N ARG A 240 -11.10 19.80 6.69
CA ARG A 240 -12.18 20.73 6.36
C ARG A 240 -11.72 21.72 5.28
N LEU A 241 -10.60 22.42 5.51
CA LEU A 241 -10.05 23.40 4.59
C LEU A 241 -9.69 22.77 3.24
N MET A 242 -9.14 21.55 3.23
CA MET A 242 -8.86 20.83 1.98
C MET A 242 -10.14 20.48 1.22
N ARG A 243 -11.21 20.05 1.91
CA ARG A 243 -12.51 19.77 1.27
C ARG A 243 -13.15 21.02 0.69
N GLU A 244 -13.17 22.12 1.43
CA GLU A 244 -13.68 23.42 0.96
C GLU A 244 -12.94 23.87 -0.31
N ASN A 245 -11.64 23.59 -0.39
CA ASN A 245 -10.80 23.91 -1.53
C ASN A 245 -10.70 22.78 -2.57
N ASN A 246 -11.54 21.73 -2.52
CA ASN A 246 -11.48 20.54 -3.39
C ASN A 246 -10.05 20.04 -3.67
N LEU A 247 -9.21 20.03 -2.64
CA LEU A 247 -7.81 19.59 -2.75
C LEU A 247 -7.73 18.08 -2.52
N ASN A 248 -6.95 17.42 -3.37
CA ASN A 248 -6.61 16.01 -3.21
C ASN A 248 -5.32 15.87 -2.41
N VAL A 249 -5.14 14.76 -1.72
CA VAL A 249 -3.89 14.40 -1.03
C VAL A 249 -3.22 13.20 -1.70
N GLY A 250 -1.89 13.27 -1.86
CA GLY A 250 -1.07 12.14 -2.23
C GLY A 250 -0.75 11.28 -1.00
N MET A 251 -1.12 10.01 -1.02
CA MET A 251 -0.81 9.06 0.07
C MET A 251 0.32 8.13 -0.35
N VAL A 252 1.48 8.28 0.30
CA VAL A 252 2.69 7.48 0.04
C VAL A 252 2.46 6.03 0.45
N GLU A 253 2.73 5.11 -0.46
CA GLU A 253 2.64 3.67 -0.18
C GLU A 253 3.78 3.21 0.75
N PHE A 254 3.44 2.39 1.75
CA PHE A 254 4.32 1.93 2.84
C PHE A 254 4.90 3.02 3.76
N GLY A 255 4.72 4.30 3.43
CA GLY A 255 5.09 5.41 4.29
C GLY A 255 4.08 5.63 5.42
N SER A 256 4.53 5.55 6.67
CA SER A 256 3.70 5.93 7.82
C SER A 256 3.89 7.41 8.15
N GLN A 257 3.21 8.29 7.41
CA GLN A 257 3.12 9.70 7.83
C GLN A 257 2.11 9.83 8.97
N LYS A 258 2.54 10.35 10.12
CA LYS A 258 1.68 10.53 11.29
C LYS A 258 0.50 11.44 10.95
N GLY A 259 -0.71 10.99 11.32
CA GLY A 259 -1.96 11.71 11.07
C GLY A 259 -2.58 11.49 9.68
N MET A 260 -1.89 10.81 8.75
CA MET A 260 -2.44 10.52 7.42
C MET A 260 -3.68 9.62 7.48
N ASP A 261 -3.72 8.67 8.42
CA ASP A 261 -4.85 7.76 8.62
C ASP A 261 -6.14 8.49 9.04
N VAL A 262 -6.01 9.51 9.91
CA VAL A 262 -7.12 10.37 10.33
C VAL A 262 -7.53 11.29 9.19
N LEU A 263 -6.56 11.95 8.56
CA LEU A 263 -6.80 12.89 7.46
C LEU A 263 -7.48 12.20 6.27
N ALA A 264 -7.01 11.01 5.89
CA ALA A 264 -7.58 10.20 4.81
C ALA A 264 -9.05 9.82 5.06
N LYS A 265 -9.41 9.44 6.30
CA LYS A 265 -10.80 9.12 6.65
C LYS A 265 -11.72 10.34 6.51
N GLU A 266 -11.24 11.52 6.87
CA GLU A 266 -12.00 12.77 6.79
C GLU A 266 -12.14 13.29 5.35
N LEU A 267 -11.18 13.00 4.46
CA LEU A 267 -11.18 13.46 3.05
C LEU A 267 -12.08 12.65 2.10
N ARG A 268 -12.65 11.52 2.55
CA ARG A 268 -13.70 10.74 1.85
C ARG A 268 -13.45 10.49 0.34
N GLY A 269 -12.24 10.07 -0.01
CA GLY A 269 -11.91 9.67 -1.38
C GLY A 269 -11.13 10.70 -2.20
N ASN A 270 -10.90 11.91 -1.70
CA ASN A 270 -9.98 12.90 -2.29
C ASN A 270 -8.51 12.52 -2.06
N ILE A 271 -8.17 11.26 -2.35
CA ILE A 271 -6.88 10.65 -2.06
C ILE A 271 -6.41 9.93 -3.32
N ILE A 272 -5.16 10.17 -3.67
CA ILE A 272 -4.49 9.46 -4.76
C ILE A 272 -3.27 8.75 -4.20
N ARG A 273 -3.17 7.44 -4.48
CA ARG A 273 -2.04 6.63 -4.02
C ARG A 273 -0.79 6.99 -4.80
N LEU A 274 0.32 7.10 -4.07
CA LEU A 274 1.62 7.47 -4.58
C LEU A 274 2.66 6.40 -4.27
N HIS A 275 3.47 6.03 -5.25
CA HIS A 275 4.66 5.21 -5.05
C HIS A 275 5.91 6.08 -5.14
N SER A 276 6.82 5.92 -4.19
CA SER A 276 8.14 6.54 -4.19
C SER A 276 9.17 5.52 -3.75
N ILE A 277 10.34 5.55 -4.37
CA ILE A 277 11.50 4.76 -3.96
C ILE A 277 12.40 5.67 -3.16
N THR A 278 12.81 5.23 -1.96
CA THR A 278 13.69 6.03 -1.11
C THR A 278 15.09 6.13 -1.73
N PRO A 279 15.84 7.23 -1.51
CA PRO A 279 17.18 7.37 -2.06
C PRO A 279 18.08 6.17 -1.74
N GLY A 280 18.12 5.73 -0.47
CA GLY A 280 18.96 4.60 -0.03
C GLY A 280 18.62 3.25 -0.67
N GLU A 281 17.37 3.08 -1.12
CA GLU A 281 16.96 1.91 -1.89
C GLU A 281 17.29 2.05 -3.38
N LEU A 282 17.13 3.25 -3.93
CA LEU A 282 17.43 3.56 -5.32
C LEU A 282 18.90 3.26 -5.68
N TYR A 283 19.84 3.51 -4.75
CA TYR A 283 21.26 3.17 -4.91
C TYR A 283 21.53 1.67 -5.17
N LYS A 284 20.61 0.78 -4.78
CA LYS A 284 20.79 -0.67 -4.87
C LYS A 284 20.12 -1.28 -6.10
N LEU A 285 19.28 -0.52 -6.78
CA LEU A 285 18.42 -1.02 -7.85
C LEU A 285 18.96 -0.63 -9.21
N LYS A 286 18.84 -1.56 -10.16
CA LYS A 286 19.09 -1.28 -11.58
C LYS A 286 17.86 -0.65 -12.25
N PRO A 287 18.01 0.08 -13.38
CA PRO A 287 16.91 0.70 -14.09
C PRO A 287 15.75 -0.26 -14.40
N GLY A 288 16.05 -1.48 -14.87
CA GLY A 288 15.03 -2.50 -15.14
C GLY A 288 14.22 -2.92 -13.90
N GLU A 289 14.85 -3.01 -12.73
CA GLU A 289 14.17 -3.33 -11.47
C GLU A 289 13.28 -2.19 -10.99
N ILE A 290 13.69 -0.95 -11.23
CA ILE A 290 12.88 0.25 -10.97
C ILE A 290 11.64 0.25 -11.84
N ILE A 291 11.78 -0.01 -13.16
CA ILE A 291 10.67 -0.08 -14.10
C ILE A 291 9.66 -1.16 -13.66
N GLU A 292 10.12 -2.39 -13.40
CA GLU A 292 9.25 -3.50 -12.97
C GLU A 292 8.54 -3.17 -11.64
N ARG A 293 9.23 -2.51 -10.71
CA ARG A 293 8.65 -2.10 -9.43
C ARG A 293 7.57 -1.03 -9.60
N VAL A 294 7.81 -0.03 -10.44
CA VAL A 294 6.86 1.04 -10.75
C VAL A 294 5.64 0.48 -11.46
N ALA A 295 5.83 -0.33 -12.50
CA ALA A 295 4.76 -1.00 -13.22
C ALA A 295 3.88 -1.82 -12.25
N ARG A 296 4.48 -2.64 -11.39
CA ARG A 296 3.75 -3.38 -10.34
C ARG A 296 3.03 -2.48 -9.33
N ALA A 297 3.58 -1.31 -9.00
CA ALA A 297 2.88 -0.34 -8.14
C ALA A 297 1.57 0.13 -8.78
N VAL A 298 1.62 0.51 -10.05
CA VAL A 298 0.46 1.01 -10.79
C VAL A 298 -0.55 -0.11 -11.05
N ARG A 299 -0.07 -1.25 -11.55
CA ARG A 299 -0.88 -2.42 -11.93
C ARG A 299 -1.50 -3.13 -10.73
N GLU A 300 -0.70 -3.51 -9.75
CA GLU A 300 -1.15 -4.43 -8.69
C GLU A 300 -1.60 -3.73 -7.41
N ARG A 301 -1.22 -2.46 -7.21
CA ARG A 301 -1.52 -1.72 -5.98
C ARG A 301 -2.34 -0.45 -6.18
N ASN A 302 -2.84 -0.23 -7.40
CA ASN A 302 -3.71 0.89 -7.75
C ASN A 302 -3.07 2.26 -7.45
N VAL A 303 -1.75 2.37 -7.67
CA VAL A 303 -1.02 3.65 -7.60
C VAL A 303 -1.28 4.45 -8.86
N ARG A 304 -1.48 5.76 -8.72
CA ARG A 304 -1.68 6.68 -9.86
C ARG A 304 -0.70 7.85 -9.88
N LEU A 305 0.10 8.01 -8.83
CA LEU A 305 1.19 8.96 -8.78
C LEU A 305 2.52 8.19 -8.61
N VAL A 306 3.43 8.35 -9.56
CA VAL A 306 4.76 7.78 -9.51
C VAL A 306 5.74 8.91 -9.21
N TYR A 307 6.34 8.90 -8.02
CA TYR A 307 7.29 9.92 -7.61
C TYR A 307 8.72 9.45 -7.83
N LEU A 308 9.38 10.09 -8.79
CA LEU A 308 10.73 9.76 -9.21
C LEU A 308 11.76 10.75 -8.65
N ARG A 309 12.88 10.16 -8.24
CA ARG A 309 14.13 10.82 -7.90
C ARG A 309 15.18 10.35 -8.90
N PRO A 310 16.22 11.14 -9.18
CA PRO A 310 17.23 10.75 -10.14
C PRO A 310 18.02 9.54 -9.63
N ILE A 311 18.33 8.61 -10.53
CA ILE A 311 19.23 7.51 -10.22
C ILE A 311 20.67 8.03 -10.12
N PRO A 312 21.48 7.52 -9.17
CA PRO A 312 22.77 8.10 -8.84
C PRO A 312 23.94 7.54 -9.68
N ASN A 313 23.70 6.49 -10.48
CA ASN A 313 24.73 5.78 -11.24
C ASN A 313 24.36 5.72 -12.71
N VAL A 314 25.38 5.80 -13.56
CA VAL A 314 25.30 5.51 -15.00
C VAL A 314 25.42 3.99 -15.20
N TYR A 315 24.63 3.41 -16.10
CA TYR A 315 24.65 1.98 -16.36
C TYR A 315 24.90 1.65 -17.83
N GLU A 316 24.07 2.16 -18.72
CA GLU A 316 24.09 1.86 -20.15
C GLU A 316 24.31 3.10 -21.01
N GLU A 317 23.96 4.29 -20.50
CA GLU A 317 24.07 5.55 -21.25
C GLU A 317 25.41 6.27 -21.02
N ASP A 318 25.67 7.32 -21.79
CA ASP A 318 26.91 8.09 -21.71
C ASP A 318 26.90 9.12 -20.56
N SER A 319 25.70 9.51 -20.09
CA SER A 319 25.53 10.49 -19.01
C SER A 319 24.42 10.12 -18.02
N LEU A 320 24.48 10.69 -16.80
CA LEU A 320 23.41 10.52 -15.80
C LEU A 320 22.09 11.12 -16.28
N ILE A 321 22.14 12.20 -17.07
CA ILE A 321 20.96 12.83 -17.65
C ILE A 321 20.25 11.87 -18.60
N GLU A 322 20.98 11.31 -19.56
CA GLU A 322 20.42 10.38 -20.56
C GLU A 322 19.85 9.13 -19.90
N GLU A 323 20.56 8.58 -18.91
CA GLU A 323 20.09 7.41 -18.16
C GLU A 323 18.74 7.70 -17.45
N ASN A 324 18.60 8.88 -16.83
CA ASN A 324 17.34 9.28 -16.18
C ASN A 324 16.22 9.56 -17.20
N ILE A 325 16.53 10.14 -18.37
CA ILE A 325 15.57 10.36 -19.46
C ILE A 325 15.08 9.03 -20.03
N LYS A 326 16.00 8.08 -20.26
CA LYS A 326 15.70 6.72 -20.70
C LYS A 326 14.85 5.98 -19.67
N LEU A 327 15.14 6.14 -18.37
CA LEU A 327 14.33 5.57 -17.30
C LEU A 327 12.89 6.10 -17.35
N VAL A 328 12.69 7.41 -17.45
CA VAL A 328 11.35 8.02 -17.53
C VAL A 328 10.57 7.56 -18.76
N SER A 329 11.22 7.53 -19.92
CA SER A 329 10.59 7.07 -21.18
C SER A 329 10.27 5.58 -21.16
N SER A 330 11.14 4.75 -20.57
CA SER A 330 10.90 3.31 -20.40
C SER A 330 9.76 3.03 -19.43
N ILE A 331 9.66 3.79 -18.32
CA ILE A 331 8.51 3.73 -17.40
C ILE A 331 7.23 4.09 -18.15
N ARG A 332 7.22 5.18 -18.91
CA ARG A 332 6.07 5.58 -19.72
C ARG A 332 5.65 4.47 -20.69
N GLY A 333 6.60 3.92 -21.46
CA GLY A 333 6.35 2.87 -22.43
C GLY A 333 5.76 1.61 -21.81
N GLU A 334 6.29 1.17 -20.66
CA GLU A 334 5.76 0.00 -19.94
C GLU A 334 4.33 0.25 -19.42
N LEU A 335 4.05 1.44 -18.88
CA LEU A 335 2.71 1.80 -18.41
C LEU A 335 1.68 1.89 -19.56
N GLU A 336 2.05 2.48 -20.70
CA GLU A 336 1.18 2.57 -21.88
C GLU A 336 0.91 1.18 -22.49
N LYS A 337 1.92 0.31 -22.52
CA LYS A 337 1.79 -1.09 -22.94
C LYS A 337 0.81 -1.88 -22.07
N GLU A 338 0.75 -1.59 -20.77
CA GLU A 338 -0.22 -2.16 -19.84
C GLU A 338 -1.63 -1.52 -19.93
N GLY A 339 -1.82 -0.52 -20.80
CA GLY A 339 -3.10 0.13 -21.06
C GLY A 339 -3.40 1.34 -20.15
N PHE A 340 -2.42 1.83 -19.39
CA PHE A 340 -2.55 3.07 -18.63
C PHE A 340 -2.33 4.30 -19.52
N LYS A 341 -2.91 5.44 -19.11
CA LYS A 341 -2.73 6.72 -19.80
C LYS A 341 -1.81 7.60 -18.97
N VAL A 342 -0.59 7.84 -19.46
CA VAL A 342 0.34 8.76 -18.78
C VAL A 342 -0.16 10.20 -18.98
N GLY A 343 -0.59 10.82 -17.89
CA GLY A 343 -1.34 12.08 -17.90
C GLY A 343 -2.04 12.31 -16.57
N LYS A 344 -3.02 13.22 -16.53
CA LYS A 344 -3.69 13.61 -15.28
C LYS A 344 -4.25 12.41 -14.51
N ALA A 345 -3.82 12.27 -13.26
CA ALA A 345 -4.33 11.28 -12.33
C ALA A 345 -5.60 11.82 -11.67
N ASN A 346 -6.63 10.98 -11.59
CA ASN A 346 -7.88 11.33 -10.92
C ASN A 346 -8.01 10.54 -9.62
N PRO A 347 -8.59 11.14 -8.56
CA PRO A 347 -8.98 10.39 -7.39
C PRO A 347 -10.05 9.35 -7.76
N LEU A 348 -10.06 8.23 -7.05
CA LEU A 348 -11.11 7.24 -7.21
C LEU A 348 -12.42 7.86 -6.71
N SER A 349 -13.51 7.74 -7.48
CA SER A 349 -14.81 8.27 -7.06
C SER A 349 -15.23 7.74 -5.68
N ASP A 350 -15.85 8.57 -4.84
CA ASP A 350 -16.35 8.13 -3.53
C ASP A 350 -17.47 7.09 -3.72
N TRP A 351 -17.18 5.85 -3.35
CA TRP A 351 -18.14 4.76 -3.36
C TRP A 351 -18.08 4.01 -2.03
N ARG A 352 -19.22 3.99 -1.34
CA ARG A 352 -19.36 3.39 0.00
C ARG A 352 -19.58 1.87 -0.02
N GLY A 353 -19.58 1.26 -1.21
CA GLY A 353 -19.94 -0.13 -1.42
C GLY A 353 -21.45 -0.37 -1.46
N PHE A 354 -21.86 -1.54 -1.93
CA PHE A 354 -23.26 -1.97 -1.94
C PHE A 354 -23.61 -2.63 -0.60
N ARG A 355 -24.27 -1.90 0.32
CA ARG A 355 -24.52 -2.38 1.70
C ARG A 355 -25.11 -3.80 1.80
N PRO A 356 -26.09 -4.21 0.96
CA PRO A 356 -26.62 -5.57 1.03
C PRO A 356 -25.58 -6.67 0.82
N SER A 357 -24.43 -6.40 0.17
CA SER A 357 -23.33 -7.38 0.07
C SER A 357 -22.75 -7.80 1.42
N ILE A 358 -22.95 -7.01 2.49
CA ILE A 358 -22.46 -7.32 3.83
C ILE A 358 -23.25 -8.49 4.44
N ILE A 359 -24.54 -8.64 4.13
CA ILE A 359 -25.34 -9.77 4.66
C ILE A 359 -24.78 -11.11 4.19
N SER A 360 -24.17 -11.14 3.00
CA SER A 360 -23.52 -12.33 2.44
C SER A 360 -22.30 -12.77 3.26
N LEU A 361 -21.62 -11.86 3.98
CA LEU A 361 -20.56 -12.24 4.92
C LEU A 361 -21.14 -13.08 6.07
N GLY A 362 -22.20 -12.57 6.71
CA GLY A 362 -22.88 -13.28 7.79
C GLY A 362 -23.46 -14.61 7.33
N LEU A 363 -24.18 -14.59 6.19
CA LEU A 363 -24.77 -15.78 5.59
C LEU A 363 -23.72 -16.82 5.18
N GLY A 364 -22.59 -16.38 4.61
CA GLY A 364 -21.48 -17.27 4.25
C GLY A 364 -20.84 -17.96 5.47
N ILE A 365 -20.68 -17.24 6.58
CA ILE A 365 -20.23 -17.81 7.86
C ILE A 365 -21.25 -18.81 8.39
N SER A 366 -22.54 -18.44 8.43
CA SER A 366 -23.61 -19.33 8.88
C SER A 366 -23.63 -20.63 8.06
N ILE A 367 -23.56 -20.53 6.73
CA ILE A 367 -23.53 -21.71 5.85
C ILE A 367 -22.30 -22.57 6.12
N ALA A 368 -21.12 -21.97 6.31
CA ALA A 368 -19.90 -22.70 6.64
C ALA A 368 -20.02 -23.47 7.96
N ILE A 369 -20.56 -22.81 9.00
CA ILE A 369 -20.80 -23.41 10.31
C ILE A 369 -21.80 -24.57 10.21
N ILE A 370 -22.88 -24.43 9.44
CA ILE A 370 -23.84 -25.52 9.25
C ILE A 370 -23.21 -26.70 8.48
N LEU A 371 -22.51 -26.41 7.38
CA LEU A 371 -21.96 -27.44 6.48
C LEU A 371 -20.87 -28.32 7.13
N VAL A 372 -20.06 -27.72 8.00
CA VAL A 372 -18.97 -28.40 8.72
C VAL A 372 -19.40 -28.82 10.13
N GLY A 373 -20.06 -27.92 10.85
CA GLY A 373 -20.40 -28.10 12.26
C GLY A 373 -21.46 -29.16 12.52
N LEU A 374 -22.42 -29.40 11.62
CA LEU A 374 -23.41 -30.48 11.81
C LEU A 374 -22.78 -31.88 11.84
N ASP A 375 -21.60 -32.05 11.24
CA ASP A 375 -20.91 -33.35 11.23
C ASP A 375 -20.19 -33.61 12.58
N ILE A 376 -20.06 -32.61 13.46
CA ILE A 376 -19.05 -32.60 14.55
C ILE A 376 -19.58 -32.06 15.89
N LEU A 377 -20.42 -31.03 15.85
CA LEU A 377 -20.92 -30.29 17.01
C LEU A 377 -22.40 -30.61 17.26
N PRO A 378 -22.90 -30.42 18.50
CA PRO A 378 -24.32 -30.60 18.79
C PRO A 378 -25.18 -29.62 17.95
N PRO A 379 -26.31 -30.08 17.37
CA PRO A 379 -27.13 -29.27 16.45
C PRO A 379 -27.58 -27.93 17.04
N ASN A 380 -27.86 -27.87 18.35
CA ASN A 380 -28.26 -26.64 19.04
C ASN A 380 -27.14 -25.59 19.00
N LEU A 381 -25.89 -25.99 19.22
CA LEU A 381 -24.75 -25.07 19.16
C LEU A 381 -24.52 -24.58 17.73
N VAL A 382 -24.59 -25.47 16.75
CA VAL A 382 -24.46 -25.12 15.32
C VAL A 382 -25.51 -24.09 14.93
N LEU A 383 -26.77 -24.32 15.31
CA LEU A 383 -27.88 -23.41 15.02
C LEU A 383 -27.65 -22.04 15.70
N THR A 384 -27.31 -22.02 16.98
CA THR A 384 -27.03 -20.78 17.73
C THR A 384 -25.92 -19.96 17.09
N LEU A 385 -24.78 -20.58 16.77
CA LEU A 385 -23.65 -19.90 16.13
C LEU A 385 -24.01 -19.39 14.73
N SER A 386 -24.80 -20.17 13.98
CA SER A 386 -25.24 -19.80 12.63
C SER A 386 -26.22 -18.63 12.66
N ILE A 387 -27.17 -18.61 13.60
CA ILE A 387 -28.10 -17.49 13.79
C ILE A 387 -27.33 -16.25 14.23
N LEU A 388 -26.39 -16.39 15.17
CA LEU A 388 -25.57 -15.27 15.64
C LEU A 388 -24.78 -14.63 14.49
N ALA A 389 -24.15 -15.44 13.63
CA ALA A 389 -23.43 -14.95 12.46
C ALA A 389 -24.34 -14.22 11.46
N LEU A 390 -25.55 -14.75 11.23
CA LEU A 390 -26.53 -14.14 10.33
C LEU A 390 -27.05 -12.80 10.88
N VAL A 391 -27.39 -12.77 12.18
CA VAL A 391 -27.82 -11.55 12.88
C VAL A 391 -26.72 -10.51 12.86
N ALA A 392 -25.46 -10.89 13.12
CA ALA A 392 -24.33 -9.98 13.01
C ALA A 392 -24.20 -9.40 11.58
N GLY A 393 -24.35 -10.22 10.54
CA GLY A 393 -24.40 -9.77 9.15
C GLY A 393 -25.54 -8.77 8.88
N GLY A 394 -26.74 -9.04 9.40
CA GLY A 394 -27.90 -8.15 9.30
C GLY A 394 -27.67 -6.81 10.02
N VAL A 395 -27.14 -6.83 11.24
CA VAL A 395 -26.84 -5.63 12.04
C VAL A 395 -25.83 -4.74 11.32
N VAL A 396 -24.74 -5.28 10.77
CA VAL A 396 -23.75 -4.47 10.02
C VAL A 396 -24.30 -3.97 8.68
N THR A 397 -25.26 -4.68 8.10
CA THR A 397 -25.94 -4.20 6.88
C THR A 397 -26.81 -2.97 7.20
N ALA A 398 -27.51 -2.99 8.34
CA ALA A 398 -28.37 -1.89 8.80
C ALA A 398 -27.56 -0.69 9.35
N PHE A 399 -26.46 -0.95 10.07
CA PHE A 399 -25.68 0.06 10.78
C PHE A 399 -24.20 0.07 10.33
N PRO A 400 -23.59 1.24 10.09
CA PRO A 400 -22.25 1.35 9.49
C PRO A 400 -21.09 1.07 10.47
N PHE A 401 -21.15 -0.04 11.22
CA PHE A 401 -20.10 -0.44 12.16
C PHE A 401 -18.87 -0.98 11.41
N SER A 402 -17.88 -0.12 11.16
CA SER A 402 -16.66 -0.46 10.42
C SER A 402 -15.84 -1.57 11.06
N LEU A 403 -15.75 -1.59 12.41
CA LEU A 403 -15.04 -2.64 13.14
C LEU A 403 -15.73 -4.00 12.98
N LEU A 404 -17.05 -4.06 13.17
CA LEU A 404 -17.80 -5.30 13.06
C LEU A 404 -17.80 -5.84 11.62
N LYS A 405 -17.82 -4.96 10.62
CA LYS A 405 -17.60 -5.32 9.20
C LYS A 405 -16.25 -6.03 8.99
N LYS A 406 -15.16 -5.50 9.58
CA LYS A 406 -13.82 -6.10 9.51
C LYS A 406 -13.77 -7.44 10.26
N LEU A 407 -14.44 -7.55 11.41
CA LEU A 407 -14.54 -8.80 12.17
C LEU A 407 -15.33 -9.88 11.42
N LEU A 408 -16.44 -9.54 10.75
CA LEU A 408 -17.17 -10.47 9.89
C LEU A 408 -16.31 -10.95 8.73
N ALA A 409 -15.58 -10.05 8.07
CA ALA A 409 -14.65 -10.46 7.02
C ALA A 409 -13.54 -11.39 7.55
N LEU A 410 -13.02 -11.15 8.77
CA LEU A 410 -12.03 -12.01 9.40
C LEU A 410 -12.61 -13.39 9.75
N GLY A 411 -13.83 -13.44 10.28
CA GLY A 411 -14.56 -14.69 10.55
C GLY A 411 -14.78 -15.49 9.28
N MET A 412 -15.21 -14.82 8.20
CA MET A 412 -15.36 -15.42 6.87
C MET A 412 -14.03 -16.00 6.35
N ALA A 413 -12.95 -15.23 6.43
CA ALA A 413 -11.61 -15.65 6.00
C ALA A 413 -11.03 -16.78 6.87
N SER A 414 -11.51 -16.94 8.11
CA SER A 414 -11.01 -17.95 9.05
C SER A 414 -11.79 -19.27 8.98
N ILE A 415 -13.12 -19.20 8.81
CA ILE A 415 -14.01 -20.38 8.87
C ILE A 415 -14.22 -20.97 7.47
N PHE A 416 -14.43 -20.14 6.46
CA PHE A 416 -14.82 -20.62 5.14
C PHE A 416 -13.76 -21.45 4.39
N PRO A 417 -12.43 -21.23 4.54
CA PRO A 417 -11.44 -22.09 3.87
C PRO A 417 -11.59 -23.58 4.20
N ILE A 418 -12.19 -23.90 5.35
CA ILE A 418 -12.43 -25.27 5.82
C ILE A 418 -13.50 -25.96 4.97
N VAL A 419 -14.51 -25.23 4.49
CA VAL A 419 -15.66 -25.77 3.76
C VAL A 419 -15.25 -26.58 2.52
N PRO A 420 -14.46 -26.04 1.56
CA PRO A 420 -14.06 -26.80 0.37
C PRO A 420 -13.21 -28.03 0.71
N VAL A 421 -12.32 -27.93 1.70
CA VAL A 421 -11.46 -29.06 2.10
C VAL A 421 -12.30 -30.14 2.78
N TRP A 422 -13.12 -29.77 3.76
CA TRP A 422 -13.97 -30.71 4.49
C TRP A 422 -14.98 -31.42 3.57
N LEU A 423 -15.75 -30.66 2.79
CA LEU A 423 -16.83 -31.24 1.99
C LEU A 423 -16.35 -32.03 0.77
N ILE A 424 -15.24 -31.64 0.15
CA ILE A 424 -14.81 -32.24 -1.12
C ILE A 424 -13.68 -33.27 -0.90
N VAL A 425 -12.72 -32.96 -0.03
CA VAL A 425 -11.55 -33.81 0.20
C VAL A 425 -11.88 -34.91 1.21
N PHE A 426 -12.37 -34.56 2.39
CA PHE A 426 -12.66 -35.53 3.48
C PHE A 426 -14.01 -36.24 3.32
N SER A 427 -15.09 -35.47 3.10
CA SER A 427 -16.47 -35.97 3.09
C SER A 427 -17.08 -36.09 1.69
N GLY A 428 -16.28 -35.91 0.64
CA GLY A 428 -16.74 -35.88 -0.74
C GLY A 428 -16.90 -37.26 -1.35
N LYS A 429 -17.89 -37.42 -2.25
CA LYS A 429 -18.12 -38.64 -3.04
C LYS A 429 -16.89 -39.08 -3.83
N GLU A 430 -16.86 -40.35 -4.22
CA GLU A 430 -15.84 -40.85 -5.14
C GLU A 430 -16.05 -40.22 -6.53
N GLU A 431 -15.09 -39.41 -6.93
CA GLU A 431 -15.11 -38.65 -8.19
C GLU A 431 -13.68 -38.53 -8.71
N HIS A 432 -13.53 -38.13 -9.98
CA HIS A 432 -12.21 -37.85 -10.55
C HIS A 432 -11.48 -36.76 -9.76
N ILE A 433 -10.19 -36.98 -9.51
CA ILE A 433 -9.35 -36.10 -8.67
C ILE A 433 -9.34 -34.65 -9.17
N LEU A 434 -9.28 -34.45 -10.49
CA LEU A 434 -9.30 -33.12 -11.11
C LEU A 434 -10.62 -32.39 -10.86
N TYR A 435 -11.74 -33.13 -10.85
CA TYR A 435 -13.05 -32.57 -10.56
C TYR A 435 -13.18 -32.14 -9.10
N LYS A 436 -12.59 -32.90 -8.16
CA LYS A 436 -12.48 -32.48 -6.76
C LYS A 436 -11.65 -31.21 -6.60
N VAL A 437 -10.50 -31.12 -7.26
CA VAL A 437 -9.63 -29.93 -7.23
C VAL A 437 -10.33 -28.70 -7.82
N PHE A 438 -11.09 -28.89 -8.92
CA PHE A 438 -11.92 -27.84 -9.50
C PHE A 438 -13.00 -27.37 -8.51
N LYS A 439 -13.74 -28.29 -7.87
CA LYS A 439 -14.74 -27.93 -6.84
C LYS A 439 -14.15 -27.17 -5.65
N VAL A 440 -12.98 -27.59 -5.17
CA VAL A 440 -12.24 -26.87 -4.09
C VAL A 440 -11.97 -25.43 -4.52
N THR A 441 -11.49 -25.23 -5.75
CA THR A 441 -11.18 -23.91 -6.31
C THR A 441 -12.43 -23.04 -6.43
N ILE A 442 -13.52 -23.56 -7.03
CA ILE A 442 -14.77 -22.80 -7.24
C ILE A 442 -15.43 -22.43 -5.91
N LEU A 443 -15.47 -23.34 -4.94
CA LEU A 443 -15.99 -23.03 -3.61
C LEU A 443 -15.14 -21.97 -2.93
N SER A 444 -13.80 -22.07 -3.01
CA SER A 444 -12.89 -21.07 -2.45
C SER A 444 -13.06 -19.69 -3.09
N LEU A 445 -13.27 -19.66 -4.41
CA LEU A 445 -13.58 -18.45 -5.16
C LEU A 445 -14.90 -17.82 -4.70
N ALA A 446 -15.93 -18.62 -4.41
CA ALA A 446 -17.19 -18.12 -3.84
C ALA A 446 -16.95 -17.40 -2.50
N GLY A 447 -16.12 -17.98 -1.62
CA GLY A 447 -15.72 -17.33 -0.36
C GLY A 447 -14.95 -16.03 -0.59
N GLY A 448 -14.02 -16.03 -1.54
CA GLY A 448 -13.29 -14.83 -1.96
C GLY A 448 -14.21 -13.73 -2.50
N ILE A 449 -15.17 -14.08 -3.35
CA ILE A 449 -16.17 -13.16 -3.91
C ILE A 449 -17.03 -12.54 -2.81
N ILE A 450 -17.47 -13.33 -1.82
CA ILE A 450 -18.24 -12.85 -0.66
C ILE A 450 -17.46 -11.78 0.12
N ILE A 451 -16.19 -12.06 0.45
CA ILE A 451 -15.34 -11.09 1.17
C ILE A 451 -15.04 -9.87 0.30
N GLY A 452 -14.61 -10.10 -0.94
CA GLY A 452 -14.25 -9.06 -1.88
C GLY A 452 -15.40 -8.10 -2.14
N GLY A 453 -16.60 -8.63 -2.37
CA GLY A 453 -17.81 -7.82 -2.57
C GLY A 453 -18.24 -7.08 -1.31
N GLY A 454 -18.21 -7.74 -0.14
CA GLY A 454 -18.56 -7.13 1.15
C GLY A 454 -17.63 -5.97 1.53
N LEU A 455 -16.34 -6.06 1.20
CA LEU A 455 -15.34 -5.02 1.48
C LEU A 455 -15.11 -4.03 0.32
N SER A 456 -15.81 -4.13 -0.81
CA SER A 456 -15.62 -3.25 -1.98
C SER A 456 -16.16 -1.83 -1.72
N SER A 457 -15.36 -0.99 -1.07
CA SER A 457 -15.58 0.46 -0.99
C SER A 457 -14.28 1.22 -1.25
N THR A 458 -14.38 2.48 -1.66
CA THR A 458 -13.24 3.33 -2.00
C THR A 458 -12.20 3.38 -0.88
N SER A 459 -12.63 3.44 0.39
CA SER A 459 -11.72 3.40 1.54
C SER A 459 -10.85 2.14 1.60
N PHE A 460 -11.39 0.96 1.29
CA PHE A 460 -10.63 -0.30 1.27
C PHE A 460 -9.75 -0.42 0.01
N MET A 461 -10.25 0.05 -1.14
CA MET A 461 -9.48 0.06 -2.40
C MET A 461 -8.26 0.99 -2.32
N LEU A 462 -8.41 2.14 -1.66
CA LEU A 462 -7.35 3.11 -1.43
C LEU A 462 -6.47 2.79 -0.21
N GLN A 463 -6.70 1.68 0.51
CA GLN A 463 -5.99 1.31 1.75
C GLN A 463 -6.13 2.30 2.92
N VAL A 464 -7.11 3.21 2.88
CA VAL A 464 -7.49 4.05 4.04
C VAL A 464 -8.02 3.17 5.16
N ASP A 465 -8.84 2.19 4.79
CA ASP A 465 -9.19 1.05 5.63
C ASP A 465 -8.51 -0.21 5.09
N GLN A 466 -8.00 -1.04 5.99
CA GLN A 466 -7.36 -2.29 5.61
C GLN A 466 -8.02 -3.47 6.32
N PHE A 467 -7.97 -4.63 5.67
CA PHE A 467 -8.29 -5.88 6.31
C PHE A 467 -7.22 -6.18 7.37
N MET A 468 -7.64 -6.15 8.63
CA MET A 468 -6.78 -6.49 9.76
C MET A 468 -6.87 -7.98 10.06
N GLY A 469 -5.75 -8.59 10.43
CA GLY A 469 -5.71 -10.00 10.79
C GLY A 469 -5.38 -10.95 9.63
N VAL A 470 -4.63 -10.50 8.61
CA VAL A 470 -4.08 -11.38 7.57
C VAL A 470 -3.38 -12.59 8.21
N LYS A 471 -2.50 -12.37 9.20
CA LYS A 471 -1.82 -13.45 9.93
C LYS A 471 -2.80 -14.39 10.65
N VAL A 472 -3.83 -13.83 11.29
CA VAL A 472 -4.88 -14.62 11.98
C VAL A 472 -5.63 -15.50 10.97
N ALA A 473 -6.02 -14.93 9.82
CA ALA A 473 -6.69 -15.64 8.73
C ALA A 473 -5.82 -16.72 8.07
N HIS A 474 -4.50 -16.73 8.28
CA HIS A 474 -3.61 -17.81 7.81
C HIS A 474 -3.39 -18.91 8.86
N ILE A 475 -3.67 -18.66 10.14
CA ILE A 475 -3.42 -19.61 11.24
C ILE A 475 -4.71 -20.28 11.69
N VAL A 476 -5.76 -19.48 11.93
CA VAL A 476 -7.03 -19.97 12.50
C VAL A 476 -7.69 -21.07 11.65
N PRO A 477 -7.72 -21.01 10.30
CA PRO A 477 -8.29 -22.10 9.53
C PRO A 477 -7.62 -23.45 9.80
N PHE A 478 -6.29 -23.49 9.98
CA PHE A 478 -5.59 -24.74 10.29
C PHE A 478 -6.00 -25.28 11.66
N LEU A 479 -6.06 -24.42 12.68
CA LEU A 479 -6.49 -24.81 14.03
C LEU A 479 -7.92 -25.35 14.02
N LEU A 480 -8.83 -24.67 13.33
CA LEU A 480 -10.22 -25.09 13.20
C LEU A 480 -10.35 -26.40 12.39
N LEU A 481 -9.59 -26.57 11.32
CA LEU A 481 -9.58 -27.83 10.56
C LEU A 481 -9.01 -28.98 11.39
N LEU A 482 -7.95 -28.76 12.17
CA LEU A 482 -7.41 -29.76 13.09
C LEU A 482 -8.41 -30.13 14.19
N MET A 483 -9.15 -29.16 14.72
CA MET A 483 -10.25 -29.42 15.66
C MET A 483 -11.34 -30.27 15.01
N VAL A 484 -11.71 -29.95 13.78
CA VAL A 484 -12.68 -30.71 12.99
C VAL A 484 -12.21 -32.16 12.78
N ILE A 485 -10.96 -32.35 12.40
CA ILE A 485 -10.34 -33.67 12.24
C ILE A 485 -10.25 -34.41 13.57
N TYR A 486 -9.95 -33.74 14.69
CA TYR A 486 -9.89 -34.37 16.01
C TYR A 486 -11.21 -35.03 16.39
N PHE A 487 -12.33 -34.35 16.16
CA PHE A 487 -13.64 -34.92 16.49
C PHE A 487 -14.09 -36.01 15.51
N ALA A 488 -13.74 -35.90 14.23
CA ALA A 488 -14.20 -36.84 13.21
C ALA A 488 -13.28 -38.05 12.98
N TYR A 489 -11.98 -37.91 13.22
CA TYR A 489 -10.92 -38.90 12.94
C TYR A 489 -9.97 -39.08 14.13
N ARG A 490 -10.49 -38.99 15.36
CA ARG A 490 -9.71 -39.00 16.61
C ARG A 490 -8.61 -40.06 16.64
N GLU A 491 -8.93 -41.31 16.34
CA GLU A 491 -7.98 -42.44 16.38
C GLU A 491 -6.80 -42.24 15.43
N HIS A 492 -7.06 -41.79 14.20
CA HIS A 492 -6.01 -41.59 13.20
C HIS A 492 -5.14 -40.39 13.58
N LEU A 493 -5.72 -39.34 14.16
CA LEU A 493 -4.96 -38.19 14.65
C LEU A 493 -4.07 -38.58 15.82
N VAL A 494 -4.58 -39.39 16.76
CA VAL A 494 -3.77 -39.93 17.86
C VAL A 494 -2.64 -40.79 17.31
N ASN A 495 -2.89 -41.66 16.34
CA ASN A 495 -1.86 -42.48 15.69
C ASN A 495 -0.77 -41.65 15.01
N ILE A 496 -1.12 -40.51 14.41
CA ILE A 496 -0.13 -39.57 13.83
C ILE A 496 0.75 -38.98 14.92
N LEU A 497 0.15 -38.61 16.07
CA LEU A 497 0.85 -37.96 17.18
C LEU A 497 1.70 -38.94 18.01
N THR A 498 1.30 -40.20 18.10
CA THR A 498 2.03 -41.26 18.82
C THR A 498 3.00 -42.04 17.93
N TYR A 499 3.09 -41.68 16.64
CA TYR A 499 3.98 -42.35 15.70
C TYR A 499 5.44 -42.23 16.16
N PRO A 500 6.20 -43.35 16.25
CA PRO A 500 7.59 -43.31 16.68
C PRO A 500 8.44 -42.51 15.69
N LEU A 501 8.95 -41.35 16.14
CA LEU A 501 9.78 -40.48 15.31
C LEU A 501 11.22 -40.99 15.32
N ASN A 502 11.75 -41.36 14.16
CA ASN A 502 13.18 -41.52 13.98
C ASN A 502 13.86 -40.14 13.80
N VAL A 503 15.20 -40.10 13.90
CA VAL A 503 15.98 -38.84 13.76
C VAL A 503 15.67 -38.14 12.43
N LEU A 504 15.49 -38.91 11.36
CA LEU A 504 15.11 -38.38 10.04
C LEU A 504 13.73 -37.71 10.06
N SER A 505 12.72 -38.33 10.67
CA SER A 505 11.37 -37.76 10.85
C SER A 505 11.42 -36.48 11.68
N PHE A 506 12.26 -36.43 12.73
CA PHE A 506 12.43 -35.22 13.52
C PHE A 506 13.06 -34.08 12.71
N VAL A 507 14.11 -34.35 11.92
CA VAL A 507 14.72 -33.38 11.00
C VAL A 507 13.71 -32.90 9.95
N ILE A 508 12.91 -33.81 9.39
CA ILE A 508 11.85 -33.47 8.42
C ILE A 508 10.79 -32.56 9.06
N ILE A 509 10.32 -32.87 10.27
CA ILE A 509 9.34 -32.05 10.99
C ILE A 509 9.91 -30.65 11.25
N ILE A 510 11.15 -30.53 11.73
CA ILE A 510 11.81 -29.23 11.93
C ILE A 510 11.89 -28.46 10.62
N PHE A 511 12.27 -29.11 9.52
CA PHE A 511 12.34 -28.49 8.21
C PHE A 511 10.98 -27.95 7.75
N PHE A 512 9.91 -28.74 7.86
CA PHE A 512 8.55 -28.29 7.49
C PHE A 512 7.99 -27.23 8.46
N ALA A 513 8.26 -27.35 9.76
CA ALA A 513 7.87 -26.35 10.75
C ALA A 513 8.58 -25.02 10.50
N GLY A 514 9.90 -25.05 10.23
CA GLY A 514 10.68 -23.89 9.82
C GLY A 514 10.16 -23.27 8.52
N GLY A 515 9.84 -24.10 7.52
CA GLY A 515 9.21 -23.67 6.27
C GLY A 515 7.84 -23.03 6.48
N GLY A 516 7.01 -23.58 7.38
CA GLY A 516 5.70 -23.04 7.75
C GLY A 516 5.80 -21.70 8.50
N ILE A 517 6.75 -21.58 9.43
CA ILE A 517 7.05 -20.30 10.11
C ILE A 517 7.54 -19.27 9.09
N PHE A 518 8.46 -19.65 8.20
CA PHE A 518 8.94 -18.78 7.13
C PHE A 518 7.80 -18.32 6.22
N TYR A 519 6.89 -19.22 5.85
CA TYR A 519 5.67 -18.90 5.11
C TYR A 519 4.83 -17.83 5.84
N ILE A 520 4.54 -18.01 7.14
CA ILE A 520 3.73 -17.06 7.92
C ILE A 520 4.45 -15.71 8.07
N LEU A 521 5.75 -15.73 8.34
CA LEU A 521 6.55 -14.51 8.47
C LEU A 521 6.58 -13.70 7.17
N ARG A 522 6.57 -14.39 6.02
CA ARG A 522 6.50 -13.78 4.70
C ARG A 522 5.09 -13.33 4.29
N THR A 523 4.05 -13.74 5.02
CA THR A 523 2.67 -13.27 4.79
C THR A 523 2.42 -11.94 5.51
N GLY A 524 2.45 -10.83 4.75
CA GLY A 524 2.17 -9.48 5.26
C GLY A 524 2.79 -8.37 4.41
N ASN A 525 2.45 -7.11 4.72
CA ASN A 525 2.92 -5.90 4.02
C ASN A 525 4.40 -5.54 4.25
N ILE A 526 5.19 -6.44 4.86
CA ILE A 526 6.57 -6.16 5.27
C ILE A 526 7.44 -7.29 4.73
N SER A 527 8.55 -6.92 4.09
CA SER A 527 9.65 -7.75 3.56
C SER A 527 9.54 -8.25 2.11
N SER A 528 9.76 -7.32 1.18
CA SER A 528 10.16 -7.61 -0.21
C SER A 528 11.69 -7.76 -0.37
N GLU A 529 12.47 -7.66 0.69
CA GLU A 529 13.92 -7.39 0.59
C GLU A 529 14.84 -8.62 0.62
N ALA A 530 14.30 -9.83 0.79
CA ALA A 530 15.11 -11.06 0.75
C ALA A 530 14.48 -12.07 -0.22
N VAL A 531 14.68 -11.84 -1.51
CA VAL A 531 14.31 -12.80 -2.57
C VAL A 531 15.60 -13.36 -3.14
N TRP A 532 15.77 -14.68 -3.12
CA TRP A 532 16.94 -15.32 -3.75
C TRP A 532 16.96 -15.00 -5.24
N GLY A 533 18.15 -14.80 -5.84
CA GLY A 533 18.26 -14.44 -7.27
C GLY A 533 17.59 -15.44 -8.22
N PHE A 534 17.55 -16.73 -7.86
CA PHE A 534 16.78 -17.74 -8.58
C PHE A 534 15.27 -17.52 -8.50
N GLU A 535 14.76 -17.16 -7.32
CA GLU A 535 13.35 -16.86 -7.15
C GLU A 535 12.95 -15.64 -8.01
N MET A 536 13.79 -14.60 -8.10
CA MET A 536 13.57 -13.45 -9.00
C MET A 536 13.52 -13.84 -10.48
N LYS A 537 14.40 -14.73 -10.94
CA LYS A 537 14.37 -15.23 -12.34
C LYS A 537 13.12 -16.05 -12.63
N MET A 538 12.76 -17.00 -11.75
CA MET A 538 11.52 -17.77 -11.88
C MET A 538 10.31 -16.84 -11.90
N ARG A 539 10.31 -15.85 -11.03
CA ARG A 539 9.27 -14.83 -10.90
C ARG A 539 9.08 -14.03 -12.19
N SER A 540 10.18 -13.56 -12.79
CA SER A 540 10.18 -12.83 -14.06
C SER A 540 9.71 -13.72 -15.22
N ALA A 541 10.20 -14.96 -15.30
CA ALA A 541 9.80 -15.92 -16.34
C ALA A 541 8.30 -16.26 -16.30
N LEU A 542 7.75 -16.48 -15.10
CA LEU A 542 6.32 -16.74 -14.92
C LEU A 542 5.45 -15.53 -15.31
N GLU A 543 5.95 -14.32 -15.07
CA GLU A 543 5.24 -13.09 -15.42
C GLU A 543 5.20 -12.86 -16.93
N GLN A 544 6.32 -13.12 -17.62
CA GLN A 544 6.39 -13.07 -19.08
C GLN A 544 5.50 -14.13 -19.74
N LEU A 545 5.42 -15.33 -19.16
CA LEU A 545 4.63 -16.43 -19.73
C LEU A 545 3.11 -16.28 -19.49
N MET A 546 2.71 -15.80 -18.31
CA MET A 546 1.31 -15.87 -17.84
C MET A 546 0.64 -14.51 -17.64
N PHE A 547 1.31 -13.39 -17.99
CA PHE A 547 0.88 -12.00 -17.79
C PHE A 547 0.72 -11.56 -16.31
N VAL A 548 0.14 -12.41 -15.46
CA VAL A 548 0.03 -12.22 -14.00
C VAL A 548 0.62 -13.43 -13.29
N ARG A 549 1.61 -13.18 -12.42
CA ARG A 549 2.24 -14.23 -11.64
C ARG A 549 1.26 -14.91 -10.68
N PRO A 550 1.13 -16.26 -10.69
CA PRO A 550 0.36 -16.99 -9.69
C PRO A 550 1.05 -16.95 -8.32
N ARG A 551 0.30 -17.16 -7.23
CA ARG A 551 0.93 -17.33 -5.91
C ARG A 551 1.69 -18.64 -5.87
N THR A 552 2.99 -18.56 -5.57
CA THR A 552 3.90 -19.71 -5.49
C THR A 552 3.38 -20.80 -4.56
N GLN A 553 2.78 -20.38 -3.46
CA GLN A 553 2.22 -21.26 -2.43
C GLN A 553 1.02 -22.09 -2.93
N GLU A 554 0.21 -21.53 -3.83
CA GLU A 554 -0.95 -22.23 -4.42
C GLU A 554 -0.48 -23.37 -5.32
N PHE A 555 0.36 -23.06 -6.31
CA PHE A 555 0.71 -24.04 -7.34
C PHE A 555 1.80 -25.03 -6.92
N LEU A 556 2.72 -24.67 -6.02
CA LEU A 556 3.79 -25.57 -5.55
C LEU A 556 3.38 -26.44 -4.37
N ILE A 557 2.46 -25.98 -3.52
CA ILE A 557 2.14 -26.65 -2.26
C ILE A 557 0.66 -26.98 -2.16
N GLY A 558 -0.22 -25.99 -2.20
CA GLY A 558 -1.65 -26.17 -1.92
C GLY A 558 -2.33 -27.15 -2.89
N TYR A 559 -2.23 -26.90 -4.21
CA TYR A 559 -2.83 -27.76 -5.22
C TYR A 559 -2.23 -29.17 -5.20
N PRO A 560 -0.89 -29.34 -5.26
CA PRO A 560 -0.27 -30.66 -5.12
C PRO A 560 -0.72 -31.42 -3.86
N ALA A 561 -0.79 -30.76 -2.70
CA ALA A 561 -1.29 -31.38 -1.48
C ALA A 561 -2.75 -31.82 -1.59
N THR A 562 -3.59 -31.08 -2.33
CA THR A 562 -4.98 -31.48 -2.60
C THR A 562 -5.04 -32.78 -3.41
N PHE A 563 -4.19 -32.94 -4.44
CA PHE A 563 -4.11 -34.19 -5.20
C PHE A 563 -3.67 -35.36 -4.31
N LEU A 564 -2.63 -35.16 -3.50
CA LEU A 564 -2.12 -36.20 -2.62
C LEU A 564 -3.12 -36.56 -1.51
N ALA A 565 -3.82 -35.59 -0.94
CA ALA A 565 -4.85 -35.84 0.06
C ALA A 565 -5.94 -36.77 -0.50
N VAL A 566 -6.46 -36.48 -1.70
CA VAL A 566 -7.51 -37.28 -2.33
C VAL A 566 -7.04 -38.71 -2.62
N GLU A 567 -5.78 -38.90 -3.02
CA GLU A 567 -5.20 -40.22 -3.27
C GLU A 567 -4.98 -41.03 -1.98
N PHE A 568 -4.36 -40.41 -0.97
CA PHE A 568 -3.92 -41.11 0.23
C PHE A 568 -5.04 -41.30 1.26
N LEU A 569 -6.08 -40.47 1.30
CA LEU A 569 -7.22 -40.70 2.20
C LEU A 569 -7.88 -42.07 2.02
N LYS A 570 -7.78 -42.66 0.82
CA LYS A 570 -8.25 -44.03 0.54
C LYS A 570 -7.25 -45.11 0.87
N LYS A 571 -5.94 -44.84 0.72
CA LYS A 571 -4.86 -45.83 0.83
C LYS A 571 -4.25 -45.89 2.22
N ARG A 572 -3.92 -44.73 2.79
CA ARG A 572 -3.34 -44.54 4.13
C ARG A 572 -3.90 -43.25 4.72
N LYS A 573 -4.94 -43.40 5.55
CA LYS A 573 -5.74 -42.28 6.07
C LYS A 573 -4.90 -41.25 6.81
N GLU A 574 -3.86 -41.67 7.53
CA GLU A 574 -2.95 -40.80 8.27
C GLU A 574 -2.21 -39.82 7.35
N ILE A 575 -1.62 -40.35 6.26
CA ILE A 575 -0.93 -39.54 5.24
C ILE A 575 -1.94 -38.64 4.50
N GLY A 576 -3.13 -39.18 4.21
CA GLY A 576 -4.23 -38.43 3.62
C GLY A 576 -4.67 -37.24 4.48
N ILE A 577 -4.75 -37.41 5.80
CA ILE A 577 -5.06 -36.35 6.77
C ILE A 577 -3.99 -35.26 6.73
N ILE A 578 -2.69 -35.62 6.75
CA ILE A 578 -1.58 -34.66 6.70
C ILE A 578 -1.67 -33.80 5.43
N PHE A 579 -1.79 -34.43 4.25
CA PHE A 579 -1.95 -33.68 3.01
C PHE A 579 -3.27 -32.92 2.95
N GLY A 580 -4.34 -33.42 3.56
CA GLY A 580 -5.61 -32.73 3.70
C GLY A 580 -5.48 -31.42 4.48
N VAL A 581 -4.70 -31.41 5.56
CA VAL A 581 -4.38 -30.19 6.32
C VAL A 581 -3.55 -29.23 5.45
N ILE A 582 -2.49 -29.71 4.78
CA ILE A 582 -1.65 -28.87 3.90
C ILE A 582 -2.46 -28.29 2.73
N SER A 583 -3.44 -29.03 2.21
CA SER A 583 -4.31 -28.59 1.11
C SER A 583 -5.08 -27.31 1.42
N LEU A 584 -5.25 -26.97 2.70
CA LEU A 584 -5.88 -25.75 3.18
C LEU A 584 -5.13 -24.47 2.74
N ILE A 585 -3.86 -24.58 2.34
CA ILE A 585 -3.12 -23.47 1.73
C ILE A 585 -3.84 -22.92 0.49
N THR A 586 -4.45 -23.79 -0.33
CA THR A 586 -5.20 -23.38 -1.54
C THR A 586 -6.37 -22.45 -1.22
N PRO A 587 -7.38 -22.86 -0.42
CA PRO A 587 -8.51 -21.99 -0.11
C PRO A 587 -8.09 -20.75 0.67
N ILE A 588 -7.14 -20.84 1.62
CA ILE A 588 -6.62 -19.68 2.37
C ILE A 588 -6.04 -18.65 1.39
N SER A 589 -5.18 -19.09 0.47
CA SER A 589 -4.49 -18.20 -0.46
C SER A 589 -5.47 -17.53 -1.44
N ILE A 590 -6.42 -18.29 -1.99
CA ILE A 590 -7.47 -17.76 -2.87
C ILE A 590 -8.28 -16.69 -2.11
N ILE A 591 -8.84 -17.04 -0.95
CA ILE A 591 -9.69 -16.14 -0.17
C ILE A 591 -8.92 -14.90 0.28
N ASN A 592 -7.68 -15.07 0.76
CA ASN A 592 -6.83 -13.96 1.18
C ASN A 592 -6.53 -13.00 0.03
N SER A 593 -6.49 -13.50 -1.21
CA SER A 593 -6.25 -12.63 -2.35
C SER A 593 -7.39 -11.65 -2.64
N PHE A 594 -8.61 -12.02 -2.28
CA PHE A 594 -9.75 -11.11 -2.27
C PHE A 594 -9.78 -10.19 -1.03
N CYS A 595 -9.06 -10.52 0.05
CA CYS A 595 -8.88 -9.61 1.20
C CYS A 595 -7.98 -8.42 0.86
N HIS A 596 -7.11 -8.53 -0.15
CA HIS A 596 -6.26 -7.45 -0.66
C HIS A 596 -7.04 -6.55 -1.65
N ILE A 597 -8.03 -5.81 -1.13
CA ILE A 597 -8.99 -5.00 -1.92
C ILE A 597 -8.35 -3.92 -2.81
N HIS A 598 -7.11 -3.52 -2.52
CA HIS A 598 -6.36 -2.58 -3.35
C HIS A 598 -5.86 -3.15 -4.68
N THR A 599 -5.72 -4.47 -4.79
CA THR A 599 -5.34 -5.12 -6.04
C THR A 599 -6.55 -5.24 -6.95
N PRO A 600 -6.50 -4.77 -8.21
CA PRO A 600 -7.61 -4.88 -9.14
C PRO A 600 -8.25 -6.27 -9.20
N ILE A 601 -9.58 -6.30 -9.34
CA ILE A 601 -10.33 -7.56 -9.24
C ILE A 601 -10.00 -8.52 -10.38
N LEU A 602 -9.80 -7.98 -11.59
CA LEU A 602 -9.45 -8.78 -12.76
C LEU A 602 -8.08 -9.46 -12.59
N LEU A 603 -7.10 -8.74 -12.05
CA LEU A 603 -5.77 -9.31 -11.74
C LEU A 603 -5.87 -10.39 -10.67
N THR A 604 -6.73 -10.22 -9.68
CA THR A 604 -6.97 -11.23 -8.64
C THR A 604 -7.56 -12.51 -9.25
N LEU A 605 -8.53 -12.39 -10.16
CA LEU A 605 -9.12 -13.53 -10.87
C LEU A 605 -8.10 -14.25 -11.76
N PHE A 606 -7.32 -13.52 -12.56
CA PHE A 606 -6.25 -14.11 -13.38
C PHE A 606 -5.21 -14.83 -12.53
N ARG A 607 -4.82 -14.25 -11.39
CA ARG A 607 -3.88 -14.88 -10.47
C ARG A 607 -4.38 -16.22 -9.94
N THR A 608 -5.66 -16.30 -9.55
CA THR A 608 -6.29 -17.55 -9.11
C THR A 608 -6.40 -18.57 -10.25
N LEU A 609 -6.78 -18.14 -11.46
CA LEU A 609 -6.85 -19.01 -12.63
C LEU A 609 -5.47 -19.60 -12.99
N ASN A 610 -4.44 -18.75 -13.03
CA ASN A 610 -3.07 -19.16 -13.29
C ASN A 610 -2.55 -20.10 -12.19
N GLY A 611 -2.89 -19.85 -10.92
CA GLY A 611 -2.60 -20.73 -9.80
C GLY A 611 -3.24 -22.11 -9.96
N PHE A 612 -4.51 -22.16 -10.37
CA PHE A 612 -5.23 -23.40 -10.64
C PHE A 612 -4.63 -24.21 -11.78
N ILE A 613 -4.34 -23.58 -12.93
CA ILE A 613 -3.80 -24.26 -14.11
C ILE A 613 -2.43 -24.88 -13.79
N LEU A 614 -1.50 -24.05 -13.32
CA LEU A 614 -0.14 -24.51 -13.00
C LEU A 614 -0.16 -25.50 -11.83
N GLY A 615 -0.96 -25.23 -10.80
CA GLY A 615 -1.07 -26.11 -9.64
C GLY A 615 -1.67 -27.47 -9.98
N SER A 616 -2.61 -27.52 -10.92
CA SER A 616 -3.16 -28.78 -11.42
C SER A 616 -2.14 -29.59 -12.22
N ILE A 617 -1.33 -28.92 -13.05
CA ILE A 617 -0.24 -29.58 -13.80
C ILE A 617 0.79 -30.15 -12.82
N VAL A 618 1.32 -29.34 -11.91
CA VAL A 618 2.32 -29.76 -10.93
C VAL A 618 1.78 -30.87 -10.02
N GLY A 619 0.55 -30.71 -9.52
CA GLY A 619 -0.09 -31.70 -8.65
C GLY A 619 -0.32 -33.03 -9.34
N TYR A 620 -0.73 -33.01 -10.62
CA TYR A 620 -0.90 -34.23 -11.41
C TYR A 620 0.44 -34.94 -11.67
N VAL A 621 1.48 -34.19 -12.08
CA VAL A 621 2.82 -34.75 -12.30
C VAL A 621 3.36 -35.38 -11.01
N LEU A 622 3.24 -34.69 -9.88
CA LEU A 622 3.67 -35.20 -8.58
C LEU A 622 2.93 -36.49 -8.20
N LEU A 623 1.62 -36.54 -8.44
CA LEU A 623 0.81 -37.73 -8.20
C LEU A 623 1.27 -38.91 -9.05
N VAL A 624 1.57 -38.70 -10.34
CA VAL A 624 2.06 -39.76 -11.23
C VAL A 624 3.42 -40.30 -10.77
N ILE A 625 4.33 -39.41 -10.38
CA ILE A 625 5.65 -39.79 -9.84
C ILE A 625 5.46 -40.65 -8.59
N ILE A 626 4.65 -40.19 -7.63
CA ILE A 626 4.41 -40.93 -6.38
C ILE A 626 3.75 -42.28 -6.64
N ARG A 627 2.78 -42.37 -7.57
CA ARG A 627 2.18 -43.65 -7.94
C ARG A 627 3.20 -44.63 -8.54
N LYS A 628 4.15 -44.15 -9.36
CA LYS A 628 5.22 -44.97 -9.92
C LYS A 628 6.19 -45.45 -8.83
N VAL A 629 6.61 -44.54 -7.95
CA VAL A 629 7.52 -44.85 -6.84
C VAL A 629 6.88 -45.87 -5.89
N LEU A 630 5.61 -45.67 -5.51
CA LEU A 630 4.90 -46.63 -4.67
C LEU A 630 4.78 -47.99 -5.33
N ARG A 631 4.49 -48.05 -6.64
CA ARG A 631 4.47 -49.32 -7.38
C ARG A 631 5.82 -50.03 -7.30
N PHE A 632 6.92 -49.30 -7.53
CA PHE A 632 8.28 -49.83 -7.49
C PHE A 632 8.69 -50.39 -6.13
N PHE A 633 8.20 -49.84 -5.02
CA PHE A 633 8.46 -50.37 -3.67
C PHE A 633 7.50 -51.48 -3.23
N THR A 634 6.37 -51.65 -3.93
CA THR A 634 5.40 -52.74 -3.67
C THR A 634 5.55 -53.93 -4.61
N SER A 635 6.26 -53.76 -5.72
CA SER A 635 6.78 -54.82 -6.60
C SER A 635 8.14 -55.27 -6.10
#